data_AF-A0A8H4ABM6-F1
#
_entry.id   AF-A0A8H4ABM6-F1
#
_cell.length_a   1.000
_cell.length_b   1.000
_cell.length_c   1.000
_cell.angle_alpha   90.00
_cell.angle_beta   90.00
_cell.angle_gamma   90.00
#
_symmetry.space_group_name_H-M   'P 1'
#
loop_
_entity.id
_entity.type
_entity.pdbx_description
1 polymer ?
#
loop_
_entity_poly.entity_id
_entity_poly.type
_entity_poly.pdbx_seq_one_letter_code
_entity_poly.pdbx_strand_id
1 'polypeptide(L)'
;MTEKCCICIPIRLGTIILAGLCLFVAIGAAAGYLGKPEAYAPDMSKGLTLVFGIAYILMALVSFFGIIGSFFNAAAAVRIFATMLWGFVLVNLVIAIINIISLATNKKTAIDRCISQINSNPNQSGITSSDCSTIEIWRIIIFGIVAGIIILFQAYFANVASRFAEQLELKYFSKVEAQNKSNENNGNNGYSHHK
;
A
#
# COMPACT_ATOMS: atom_id res chain seq x y z
N MET A 1 21.91 -18.99 20.52
CA MET A 1 20.77 -19.57 21.26
C MET A 1 19.51 -19.23 20.48
N THR A 2 18.96 -20.26 19.85
CA THR A 2 17.78 -20.20 18.99
C THR A 2 16.55 -20.25 19.89
N GLU A 3 16.10 -19.09 20.36
CA GLU A 3 14.85 -19.01 21.12
C GLU A 3 13.67 -19.06 20.14
N LYS A 4 12.83 -20.08 20.34
CA LYS A 4 11.59 -20.34 19.60
C LYS A 4 10.59 -19.21 19.86
N CYS A 5 10.56 -18.22 18.99
CA CYS A 5 9.46 -17.25 18.94
C CYS A 5 8.41 -17.75 17.94
N CYS A 6 7.44 -18.54 18.42
CA CYS A 6 6.38 -19.15 17.59
C CYS A 6 5.34 -18.16 17.01
N ILE A 7 5.50 -16.85 17.20
CA ILE A 7 4.63 -15.80 16.62
C ILE A 7 5.40 -14.88 15.65
N CYS A 8 6.69 -15.16 15.39
CA CYS A 8 7.39 -14.54 14.28
C CYS A 8 6.90 -15.13 12.95
N ILE A 9 5.73 -14.72 12.48
CA ILE A 9 5.49 -14.65 11.04
C ILE A 9 6.71 -13.91 10.49
N PRO A 10 7.55 -14.56 9.65
CA PRO A 10 8.75 -13.91 9.19
C PRO A 10 8.29 -12.67 8.43
N ILE A 11 8.70 -11.51 8.93
CA ILE A 11 8.42 -10.20 8.33
C ILE A 11 8.83 -10.21 6.83
N ARG A 12 9.78 -11.09 6.49
CA ARG A 12 10.17 -11.47 5.13
C ARG A 12 9.04 -12.09 4.29
N LEU A 13 8.26 -13.05 4.77
CA LEU A 13 7.09 -13.56 4.04
C LEU A 13 6.01 -12.49 3.92
N GLY A 14 5.77 -11.72 4.99
CA GLY A 14 4.82 -10.62 4.97
C GLY A 14 5.15 -9.57 3.91
N THR A 15 6.42 -9.17 3.82
CA THR A 15 6.90 -8.21 2.81
C THR A 15 6.81 -8.76 1.38
N ILE A 16 7.11 -10.04 1.15
CA ILE A 16 6.98 -10.67 -0.18
C ILE A 16 5.50 -10.72 -0.61
N ILE A 17 4.61 -11.17 0.27
CA ILE A 17 3.17 -11.24 -0.01
C ILE A 17 2.62 -9.84 -0.25
N LEU A 18 2.96 -8.88 0.60
CA LEU A 18 2.49 -7.51 0.49
C LEU A 18 3.04 -6.80 -0.75
N ALA A 19 4.31 -7.01 -1.10
CA ALA A 19 4.90 -6.48 -2.32
C ALA A 19 4.23 -7.07 -3.57
N GLY A 20 3.92 -8.37 -3.56
CA GLY A 20 3.14 -9.00 -4.64
C GLY A 20 1.73 -8.42 -4.77
N LEU A 21 1.05 -8.21 -3.64
CA LEU A 21 -0.29 -7.62 -3.59
C LEU A 21 -0.26 -6.15 -4.06
N CYS A 22 0.74 -5.37 -3.62
CA CYS A 22 0.98 -4.00 -4.07
C CYS A 22 1.26 -3.96 -5.57
N LEU A 23 2.06 -4.88 -6.09
CA LEU A 23 2.39 -4.94 -7.51
C LEU A 23 1.14 -5.27 -8.34
N PHE A 24 0.35 -6.25 -7.92
CA PHE A 24 -0.92 -6.57 -8.57
C PHE A 24 -1.88 -5.37 -8.58
N VAL A 25 -2.04 -4.71 -7.44
CA VAL A 25 -2.88 -3.50 -7.33
C VAL A 25 -2.32 -2.36 -8.17
N ALA A 26 -1.00 -2.14 -8.18
CA ALA A 26 -0.37 -1.08 -8.95
C ALA A 26 -0.50 -1.29 -10.46
N ILE A 27 -0.33 -2.53 -10.95
CA ILE A 27 -0.54 -2.84 -12.37
C ILE A 27 -2.02 -2.68 -12.73
N GLY A 28 -2.94 -3.21 -11.91
CA GLY A 28 -4.37 -3.07 -12.14
C GLY A 28 -4.82 -1.61 -12.15
N ALA A 29 -4.32 -0.81 -11.20
CA ALA A 29 -4.59 0.62 -11.11
C ALA A 29 -3.98 1.38 -12.30
N ALA A 30 -2.72 1.10 -12.67
CA ALA A 30 -2.08 1.73 -13.82
C ALA A 30 -2.83 1.39 -15.13
N ALA A 31 -3.19 0.13 -15.34
CA ALA A 31 -3.97 -0.29 -16.51
C ALA A 31 -5.37 0.34 -16.52
N GLY A 32 -6.02 0.45 -15.35
CA GLY A 32 -7.32 1.11 -15.21
C GLY A 32 -7.27 2.60 -15.53
N TYR A 33 -6.35 3.32 -14.88
CA TYR A 33 -6.22 4.77 -15.04
C TYR A 33 -5.64 5.18 -16.41
N LEU A 34 -4.68 4.45 -16.98
CA LEU A 34 -4.14 4.78 -18.31
C LEU A 34 -4.98 4.22 -19.46
N GLY A 35 -5.57 3.02 -19.31
CA GLY A 35 -6.26 2.35 -20.40
C GLY A 35 -7.71 2.80 -20.59
N LYS A 36 -8.47 2.95 -19.50
CA LYS A 36 -9.88 3.36 -19.54
C LYS A 36 -10.19 4.30 -18.37
N PRO A 37 -9.68 5.54 -18.40
CA PRO A 37 -9.88 6.51 -17.30
C PRO A 37 -11.36 6.76 -17.02
N GLU A 38 -12.20 6.69 -18.04
CA GLU A 38 -13.64 6.92 -17.97
C GLU A 38 -14.38 5.90 -17.11
N ALA A 39 -13.88 4.65 -17.02
CA ALA A 39 -14.52 3.59 -16.24
C ALA A 39 -14.17 3.67 -14.74
N TYR A 40 -13.01 4.25 -14.41
CA TYR A 40 -12.51 4.34 -13.04
C TYR A 40 -12.76 5.71 -12.40
N ALA A 41 -12.64 6.78 -13.18
CA ALA A 41 -12.81 8.14 -12.71
C ALA A 41 -13.50 8.98 -13.81
N PRO A 42 -14.84 8.84 -13.97
CA PRO A 42 -15.60 9.42 -15.06
C PRO A 42 -15.49 10.95 -15.18
N ASP A 43 -15.15 11.64 -14.08
CA ASP A 43 -15.13 13.09 -13.95
C ASP A 43 -13.79 13.65 -13.45
N MET A 44 -12.79 12.78 -13.26
CA MET A 44 -11.44 13.29 -13.02
C MET A 44 -10.87 13.85 -14.32
N SER A 45 -10.26 15.03 -14.21
CA SER A 45 -9.43 15.57 -15.29
C SER A 45 -8.43 14.50 -15.73
N LYS A 46 -8.30 14.29 -17.05
CA LYS A 46 -7.34 13.34 -17.63
C LYS A 46 -5.92 13.53 -17.08
N GLY A 47 -5.56 14.77 -16.73
CA GLY A 47 -4.29 15.09 -16.07
C GLY A 47 -4.15 14.46 -14.68
N LEU A 48 -5.19 14.51 -13.85
CA LEU A 48 -5.18 13.91 -12.50
C LEU A 48 -5.04 12.40 -12.58
N THR A 49 -5.81 11.78 -13.47
CA THR A 49 -5.80 10.34 -13.70
C THR A 49 -4.44 9.85 -14.20
N LEU A 50 -3.78 10.63 -15.08
CA LEU A 50 -2.42 10.37 -15.54
C LEU A 50 -1.38 10.48 -14.42
N VAL A 51 -1.50 11.50 -13.56
CA VAL A 51 -0.63 11.67 -12.38
C VAL A 51 -0.75 10.48 -11.43
N PHE A 52 -1.97 10.03 -11.15
CA PHE A 52 -2.19 8.83 -10.32
C PHE A 52 -1.62 7.57 -10.98
N GLY A 53 -1.80 7.40 -12.29
CA GLY A 53 -1.20 6.29 -13.04
C GLY A 53 0.33 6.25 -12.89
N ILE A 54 1.00 7.39 -13.05
CA ILE A 54 2.47 7.50 -12.88
C ILE A 54 2.86 7.22 -11.42
N ALA A 55 2.10 7.72 -10.44
CA ALA A 55 2.35 7.46 -9.03
C ALA A 55 2.28 5.96 -8.70
N TYR A 56 1.34 5.21 -9.28
CA TYR A 56 1.26 3.75 -9.12
C TYR A 56 2.44 3.02 -9.77
N ILE A 57 2.97 3.51 -10.90
CA ILE A 57 4.19 2.96 -11.51
C ILE A 57 5.41 3.18 -10.59
N LEU A 58 5.56 4.38 -10.03
CA LEU A 58 6.63 4.65 -9.05
C LEU A 58 6.47 3.78 -7.79
N MET A 59 5.24 3.54 -7.35
CA MET A 59 4.96 2.63 -6.23
C MET A 59 5.30 1.16 -6.55
N ALA A 60 5.13 0.72 -7.80
CA ALA A 60 5.58 -0.60 -8.22
C ALA A 60 7.11 -0.72 -8.13
N LEU A 61 7.85 0.32 -8.51
CA LEU A 61 9.31 0.37 -8.35
C LEU A 61 9.73 0.34 -6.87
N VAL A 62 9.03 1.10 -6.01
CA VAL A 62 9.26 1.07 -4.56
C VAL A 62 9.00 -0.33 -3.98
N SER A 63 7.95 -1.00 -4.45
CA SER A 63 7.65 -2.38 -4.03
C SER A 63 8.76 -3.37 -4.45
N PHE A 64 9.36 -3.15 -5.62
CA PHE A 64 10.51 -3.91 -6.10
C PHE A 64 11.74 -3.74 -5.19
N PHE A 65 12.02 -2.50 -4.78
CA PHE A 65 13.06 -2.23 -3.79
C PHE A 65 12.72 -2.79 -2.41
N GLY A 66 11.44 -2.86 -2.05
CA GLY A 66 10.98 -3.53 -0.82
C GLY A 66 11.32 -5.03 -0.79
N ILE A 67 11.18 -5.71 -1.93
CA ILE A 67 11.58 -7.13 -2.08
C ILE A 67 13.09 -7.26 -1.90
N ILE A 68 13.88 -6.42 -2.58
CA ILE A 68 15.35 -6.41 -2.49
C ILE A 68 15.80 -6.09 -1.05
N GLY A 69 15.17 -5.10 -0.40
CA GLY A 69 15.46 -4.68 0.97
C GLY A 69 15.17 -5.76 2.00
N SER A 70 14.21 -6.66 1.75
CA SER A 70 13.90 -7.81 2.61
C SER A 70 15.07 -8.80 2.74
N PHE A 71 15.98 -8.83 1.74
CA PHE A 71 17.19 -9.67 1.78
C PHE A 71 18.32 -9.07 2.63
N PHE A 72 18.38 -7.74 2.74
CA PHE A 72 19.41 -7.07 3.54
C PHE A 72 18.92 -6.94 4.98
N ASN A 73 19.56 -7.66 5.90
CA ASN A 73 19.28 -7.68 7.35
C ASN A 73 19.60 -6.33 8.07
N ALA A 74 19.23 -5.20 7.48
CA ALA A 74 19.48 -3.87 8.01
C ALA A 74 18.24 -3.36 8.76
N ALA A 75 18.38 -3.07 10.05
CA ALA A 75 17.32 -2.47 10.87
C ALA A 75 16.79 -1.14 10.27
N ALA A 76 17.66 -0.36 9.63
CA ALA A 76 17.30 0.87 8.93
C ALA A 76 16.35 0.62 7.74
N ALA A 77 16.53 -0.48 7.00
CA ALA A 77 15.67 -0.81 5.86
C ALA A 77 14.24 -1.16 6.32
N VAL A 78 14.11 -1.83 7.46
CA VAL A 78 12.81 -2.19 8.05
C VAL A 78 12.02 -0.95 8.46
N ARG A 79 12.68 0.08 9.00
CA ARG A 79 12.02 1.35 9.38
C ARG A 79 11.52 2.13 8.16
N ILE A 80 12.37 2.30 7.15
CA ILE A 80 11.98 2.99 5.90
C ILE A 80 10.80 2.27 5.27
N PHE A 81 10.82 0.94 5.25
CA PHE A 81 9.73 0.12 4.74
C PHE A 81 8.43 0.33 5.55
N ALA A 82 8.48 0.33 6.88
CA ALA A 82 7.31 0.57 7.72
C ALA A 82 6.68 1.96 7.49
N THR A 83 7.52 3.00 7.35
CA THR A 83 7.05 4.35 7.02
C THR A 83 6.45 4.43 5.61
N MET A 84 7.06 3.76 4.63
CA MET A 84 6.54 3.68 3.26
C MET A 84 5.18 2.98 3.19
N LEU A 85 4.97 1.92 3.98
CA LEU A 85 3.67 1.24 4.06
C LEU A 85 2.57 2.16 4.59
N TRP A 86 2.87 2.97 5.60
CA TRP A 86 1.94 3.99 6.09
C TRP A 86 1.60 5.03 5.02
N GLY A 87 2.60 5.46 4.24
CA GLY A 87 2.37 6.32 3.08
C GLY A 87 1.43 5.66 2.06
N PHE A 88 1.60 4.37 1.78
CA PHE A 88 0.76 3.64 0.84
C PHE A 88 -0.69 3.50 1.30
N VAL A 89 -0.90 3.19 2.58
CA VAL A 89 -2.23 3.15 3.21
C VAL A 89 -2.93 4.50 3.03
N LEU A 90 -2.21 5.60 3.29
CA LEU A 90 -2.76 6.96 3.19
C LEU A 90 -3.12 7.34 1.74
N VAL A 91 -2.26 7.01 0.78
CA VAL A 91 -2.52 7.27 -0.65
C VAL A 91 -3.74 6.47 -1.13
N ASN A 92 -3.83 5.17 -0.82
CA ASN A 92 -4.98 4.36 -1.20
C ASN A 92 -6.26 4.82 -0.52
N LEU A 93 -6.19 5.28 0.72
CA LEU A 93 -7.33 5.85 1.43
C LEU A 93 -7.86 7.09 0.72
N VAL A 94 -6.99 8.03 0.36
CA VAL A 94 -7.37 9.26 -0.36
C VAL A 94 -8.00 8.91 -1.71
N ILE A 95 -7.39 8.02 -2.47
CA ILE A 95 -7.91 7.59 -3.78
C ILE A 95 -9.28 6.92 -3.65
N ALA A 96 -9.46 6.05 -2.64
CA ALA A 96 -10.74 5.41 -2.37
C ALA A 96 -11.83 6.45 -2.04
N ILE A 97 -11.51 7.45 -1.20
CA ILE A 97 -12.44 8.53 -0.86
C ILE A 97 -12.82 9.34 -2.10
N ILE A 98 -11.84 9.77 -2.91
CA ILE A 98 -12.13 10.57 -4.10
C ILE A 98 -12.98 9.78 -5.09
N ASN A 99 -12.69 8.49 -5.30
CA ASN A 99 -13.50 7.64 -6.16
C ASN A 99 -14.93 7.51 -5.63
N ILE A 100 -15.13 7.26 -4.34
CA ILE A 100 -16.47 7.18 -3.74
C ILE A 100 -17.24 8.51 -3.95
N ILE A 101 -16.59 9.66 -3.69
CA ILE A 101 -17.22 10.98 -3.89
C ILE A 101 -17.55 11.21 -5.36
N SER A 102 -16.60 10.96 -6.27
CA SER A 102 -16.79 11.15 -7.71
C SER A 102 -17.94 10.31 -8.24
N LEU A 103 -18.08 9.06 -7.78
CA LEU A 103 -19.16 8.18 -8.16
C LEU A 103 -20.49 8.60 -7.50
N ALA A 104 -20.47 9.18 -6.29
CA ALA A 104 -21.65 9.68 -5.62
C ALA A 104 -22.21 10.96 -6.26
N THR A 105 -21.35 11.86 -6.75
CA THR A 105 -21.76 13.13 -7.37
C THR A 105 -22.23 12.94 -8.82
N ASN A 106 -21.63 11.99 -9.56
CA ASN A 106 -21.88 11.84 -10.99
C ASN A 106 -22.68 10.60 -11.36
N LYS A 107 -23.57 10.16 -10.45
CA LYS A 107 -24.49 9.02 -10.67
C LYS A 107 -25.23 9.11 -12.00
N LYS A 108 -25.60 10.32 -12.45
CA LYS A 108 -26.29 10.55 -13.72
C LYS A 108 -25.40 10.25 -14.93
N THR A 109 -24.16 10.71 -14.95
CA THR A 109 -23.19 10.45 -16.03
C THR A 109 -22.90 8.96 -16.19
N ALA A 110 -22.85 8.21 -15.08
CA ALA A 110 -22.66 6.76 -15.11
C ALA A 110 -23.89 6.03 -15.70
N ILE A 111 -25.10 6.44 -15.32
CA ILE A 111 -26.35 5.90 -15.86
C ILE A 111 -26.48 6.20 -17.36
N ASP A 112 -26.16 7.42 -17.79
CA ASP A 112 -26.23 7.82 -19.20
C ASP A 112 -25.26 7.00 -20.08
N ARG A 113 -24.08 6.68 -19.57
CA ARG A 113 -23.13 5.79 -20.27
C ARG A 113 -23.64 4.35 -20.36
N CYS A 114 -24.26 3.83 -19.31
CA CYS A 114 -24.89 2.51 -19.34
C CYS A 114 -26.03 2.45 -20.36
N ILE A 115 -26.90 3.47 -20.38
CA ILE A 115 -27.97 3.60 -21.38
C ILE A 115 -27.38 3.68 -22.81
N SER A 116 -26.31 4.46 -23.00
CA SER A 116 -25.61 4.55 -24.29
C SER A 116 -25.02 3.21 -24.75
N GLN A 117 -24.53 2.37 -23.83
CA GLN A 117 -24.00 1.04 -24.18
C GLN A 117 -25.11 0.05 -24.55
N ILE A 118 -26.25 0.07 -23.85
CA ILE A 118 -27.42 -0.75 -24.18
C ILE A 118 -27.94 -0.40 -25.58
N ASN A 119 -28.10 0.89 -25.87
CA ASN A 119 -28.57 1.36 -27.17
C ASN A 119 -27.61 1.01 -28.32
N SER A 120 -26.33 0.80 -28.02
CA SER A 120 -25.31 0.44 -29.01
C SER A 120 -25.20 -1.07 -29.23
N ASN A 121 -25.84 -1.91 -28.39
CA ASN A 121 -25.69 -3.35 -28.41
C ASN A 121 -27.05 -4.05 -28.49
N PRO A 122 -27.55 -4.37 -29.70
CA PRO A 122 -28.91 -4.89 -29.91
C PRO A 122 -29.18 -6.26 -29.27
N ASN A 123 -28.14 -6.95 -28.79
CA ASN A 123 -28.24 -8.23 -28.09
C ASN A 123 -28.55 -8.09 -26.58
N GLN A 124 -28.64 -6.87 -26.05
CA GLN A 124 -28.96 -6.55 -24.64
C GLN A 124 -30.44 -6.19 -24.44
N SER A 125 -31.32 -6.80 -25.23
CA SER A 125 -32.77 -6.64 -25.14
C SER A 125 -33.29 -7.21 -23.81
N GLY A 126 -33.47 -6.33 -22.83
CA GLY A 126 -34.01 -6.70 -21.50
C GLY A 126 -33.41 -5.91 -20.33
N ILE A 127 -32.33 -5.16 -20.53
CA ILE A 127 -31.77 -4.26 -19.51
C ILE A 127 -32.46 -2.91 -19.61
N THR A 128 -33.10 -2.48 -18.53
CA THR A 128 -33.84 -1.23 -18.40
C THR A 128 -32.95 -0.15 -17.77
N SER A 129 -33.30 1.13 -17.93
CA SER A 129 -32.58 2.25 -17.28
C SER A 129 -32.49 2.12 -15.75
N SER A 130 -33.45 1.45 -15.11
CA SER A 130 -33.44 1.13 -13.67
C SER A 130 -32.38 0.09 -13.30
N ASP A 131 -32.10 -0.85 -14.20
CA ASP A 131 -31.10 -1.90 -14.01
C ASP A 131 -29.70 -1.31 -14.07
N CYS A 132 -29.48 -0.33 -14.97
CA CYS A 132 -28.25 0.47 -15.01
C CYS A 132 -27.94 1.14 -13.67
N SER A 133 -28.92 1.83 -13.07
CA SER A 133 -28.74 2.47 -11.75
C SER A 133 -28.35 1.44 -10.68
N THR A 134 -29.01 0.29 -10.68
CA THR A 134 -28.75 -0.78 -9.70
C THR A 134 -27.36 -1.40 -9.86
N ILE A 135 -26.93 -1.67 -11.11
CA ILE A 135 -25.60 -2.22 -11.41
C ILE A 135 -24.48 -1.25 -11.02
N GLU A 136 -24.64 0.04 -11.33
CA GLU A 136 -23.66 1.07 -10.96
C GLU A 136 -23.53 1.22 -9.44
N ILE A 137 -24.65 1.20 -8.72
CA ILE A 137 -24.66 1.23 -7.24
C ILE A 137 -23.98 -0.01 -6.66
N TRP A 138 -24.28 -1.20 -7.17
CA TRP A 138 -23.62 -2.43 -6.74
C TRP A 138 -22.12 -2.42 -7.00
N ARG A 139 -21.67 -1.87 -8.14
CA ARG A 139 -20.25 -1.72 -8.43
C ARG A 139 -19.55 -0.82 -7.41
N ILE A 140 -20.17 0.30 -7.02
CA ILE A 140 -19.65 1.20 -5.98
C ILE A 140 -19.52 0.46 -4.64
N ILE A 141 -20.56 -0.25 -4.23
CA ILE A 141 -20.59 -0.97 -2.95
C ILE A 141 -19.51 -2.05 -2.91
N ILE A 142 -19.42 -2.88 -3.95
CA ILE A 142 -18.42 -3.95 -4.04
C ILE A 142 -17.01 -3.36 -4.05
N PHE A 143 -16.76 -2.33 -4.86
CA PHE A 143 -15.46 -1.66 -4.91
C PHE A 143 -15.08 -1.07 -3.54
N GLY A 144 -16.01 -0.40 -2.86
CA GLY A 144 -15.80 0.17 -1.53
C GLY A 144 -15.45 -0.88 -0.49
N ILE A 145 -16.16 -2.02 -0.48
CA ILE A 145 -15.88 -3.14 0.44
C ILE A 145 -14.51 -3.74 0.16
N VAL A 146 -14.20 -4.05 -1.10
CA VAL A 146 -12.91 -4.64 -1.50
C VAL A 146 -11.75 -3.70 -1.18
N ALA A 147 -11.86 -2.42 -1.55
CA ALA A 147 -10.87 -1.40 -1.23
C ALA A 147 -10.70 -1.24 0.29
N GLY A 148 -11.80 -1.25 1.05
CA GLY A 148 -11.77 -1.19 2.51
C GLY A 148 -11.01 -2.36 3.14
N ILE A 149 -11.29 -3.59 2.70
CA ILE A 149 -10.57 -4.79 3.18
C ILE A 149 -9.08 -4.69 2.85
N ILE A 150 -8.73 -4.26 1.64
CA ILE A 150 -7.34 -4.09 1.22
C ILE A 150 -6.62 -3.04 2.08
N ILE A 151 -7.25 -1.89 2.34
CA ILE A 151 -6.69 -0.81 3.17
C ILE A 151 -6.52 -1.27 4.62
N LEU A 152 -7.53 -1.95 5.19
CA LEU A 152 -7.44 -2.49 6.55
C LEU A 152 -6.32 -3.52 6.68
N PHE A 153 -6.19 -4.39 5.69
CA PHE A 153 -5.10 -5.36 5.64
C PHE A 153 -3.74 -4.65 5.56
N GLN A 154 -3.58 -3.68 4.66
CA GLN A 154 -2.34 -2.88 4.56
C GLN A 154 -2.03 -2.14 5.87
N ALA A 155 -3.03 -1.53 6.51
CA ALA A 155 -2.88 -0.82 7.77
C ALA A 155 -2.47 -1.75 8.91
N TYR A 156 -3.06 -2.95 8.97
CA TYR A 156 -2.66 -3.98 9.93
C TYR A 156 -1.19 -4.35 9.76
N PHE A 157 -0.75 -4.63 8.52
CA PHE A 157 0.66 -4.94 8.23
C PHE A 157 1.59 -3.77 8.50
N ALA A 158 1.19 -2.54 8.20
CA ALA A 158 1.96 -1.34 8.50
C ALA A 158 2.14 -1.16 10.02
N ASN A 159 1.08 -1.39 10.80
CA ASN A 159 1.13 -1.30 12.26
C ASN A 159 2.04 -2.38 12.86
N VAL A 160 1.89 -3.62 12.39
CA VAL A 160 2.75 -4.75 12.78
C VAL A 160 4.22 -4.46 12.43
N ALA A 161 4.50 -4.05 11.20
CA ALA A 161 5.85 -3.70 10.74
C ALA A 161 6.45 -2.52 11.53
N SER A 162 5.65 -1.52 11.88
CA SER A 162 6.09 -0.37 12.68
C SER A 162 6.52 -0.80 14.07
N ARG A 163 5.75 -1.65 14.75
CA ARG A 163 6.13 -2.20 16.07
C ARG A 163 7.40 -3.06 16.00
N PHE A 164 7.57 -3.83 14.93
CA PHE A 164 8.78 -4.61 14.75
C PHE A 164 10.01 -3.74 14.47
N ALA A 165 9.87 -2.66 13.69
CA ALA A 165 10.93 -1.70 13.43
C ALA A 165 11.41 -1.05 14.74
N GLU A 166 10.48 -0.62 15.59
CA GLU A 166 10.79 0.00 16.89
C GLU A 166 11.58 -0.94 17.81
N GLN A 167 11.21 -2.23 17.88
CA GLN A 167 11.96 -3.21 18.67
C GLN A 167 13.38 -3.48 18.15
N LEU A 168 13.59 -3.41 16.84
CA LEU A 168 14.91 -3.56 16.23
C LEU A 168 15.81 -2.37 16.56
N GLU A 169 15.26 -1.15 16.57
CA GLU A 169 16.01 0.06 16.93
C GLU A 169 16.46 0.02 18.39
N LEU A 170 15.57 -0.33 19.31
CA LEU A 170 15.93 -0.47 20.73
C LEU A 170 17.06 -1.50 20.94
N LYS A 171 17.06 -2.60 20.19
CA LYS A 171 18.14 -3.60 20.22
C LYS A 171 19.44 -3.10 19.59
N TYR A 172 19.37 -2.22 18.60
CA TYR A 172 20.55 -1.62 17.98
C TYR A 172 21.19 -0.58 18.91
N PHE A 173 20.39 0.34 19.46
CA PHE A 173 20.85 1.35 20.42
C PHE A 173 21.49 0.72 21.66
N SER A 174 20.88 -0.33 22.23
CA SER A 174 21.45 -1.01 23.40
C SER A 174 22.80 -1.68 23.10
N LYS A 175 23.00 -2.23 21.90
CA LYS A 175 24.30 -2.77 21.48
C LYS A 175 25.35 -1.68 21.31
N VAL A 176 24.99 -0.55 20.70
CA VAL A 176 25.91 0.59 20.52
C VAL A 176 26.31 1.16 21.88
N GLU A 177 25.37 1.32 22.81
CA GLU A 177 25.66 1.78 24.18
C GLU A 177 26.58 0.79 24.93
N ALA A 178 26.33 -0.51 24.80
CA ALA A 178 27.18 -1.53 25.40
C ALA A 178 28.62 -1.50 24.83
N GLN A 179 28.78 -1.31 23.52
CA GLN A 179 30.11 -1.16 22.90
C GLN A 179 30.82 0.11 23.36
N ASN A 180 30.11 1.24 23.46
CA ASN A 180 30.70 2.48 23.96
C ASN A 180 31.19 2.34 25.42
N LYS A 181 30.39 1.71 26.30
CA LYS A 181 30.82 1.44 27.68
C LYS A 181 32.04 0.52 27.76
N SER A 182 32.15 -0.50 26.90
CA SER A 182 33.34 -1.35 26.83
C SER A 182 34.59 -0.61 26.34
N ASN A 183 34.45 0.29 25.36
CA ASN A 183 35.56 1.11 24.88
C ASN A 183 36.05 2.13 25.92
N GLU A 184 35.14 2.73 26.68
CA GLU A 184 35.47 3.67 27.76
C GLU A 184 36.25 2.98 28.90
N ASN A 185 35.84 1.78 29.30
CA ASN A 185 36.54 0.98 30.32
C ASN A 185 37.95 0.55 29.87
N ASN A 186 38.14 0.20 28.59
CA ASN A 186 39.47 -0.13 28.05
C ASN A 186 40.38 1.11 27.93
N GLY A 187 39.83 2.28 27.64
CA GLY A 187 40.60 3.54 27.60
C GLY A 187 41.13 3.95 28.97
N ASN A 188 40.37 3.74 30.04
CA ASN A 188 40.78 4.09 31.41
C ASN A 188 41.80 3.10 32.01
N ASN A 189 41.75 1.80 31.65
CA ASN A 189 42.74 0.83 32.11
C ASN A 189 44.14 1.01 31.48
N GLY A 190 44.24 1.71 30.34
CA GLY A 190 45.53 2.00 29.69
C GLY A 190 46.41 3.02 30.43
N TYR A 191 45.83 3.89 31.27
CA TYR A 191 46.58 4.94 31.98
C TYR A 191 47.03 4.53 33.39
N SER A 192 46.59 3.37 33.90
CA SER A 192 46.89 2.94 35.28
C SER A 192 48.16 2.08 35.43
N HIS A 193 48.89 1.82 34.34
CA HIS A 193 50.11 0.99 34.35
C HIS A 193 51.44 1.77 34.25
N HIS A 194 51.40 3.11 34.34
CA HIS A 194 52.57 3.98 34.42
C HIS A 194 52.59 4.74 35.75
N LYS A 195 52.88 4.05 36.85
CA LYS A 195 53.41 4.67 38.07
C LYS A 195 54.25 3.70 38.87
#